data_AF-A0A127AZI9-F1
#
_entry.id   AF-A0A127AZI9-F1
#
_cell.length_a   1.000
_cell.length_b   1.000
_cell.length_c   1.000
_cell.angle_alpha   90.00
_cell.angle_beta   90.00
_cell.angle_gamma   90.00
#
_symmetry.space_group_name_H-M   'P 1'
#
loop_
_entity.id
_entity.type
_entity.pdbx_description
1 polymer ?
#
loop_
_entity_poly.entity_id
_entity_poly.type
_entity_poly.pdbx_seq_one_letter_code
_entity_poly.pdbx_strand_id
1 'polypeptide(L)'
;MVNLIYPPSYMAVYAKCIDATPPAFDPEEWIEEGHIYTVKHFTEPLNQEEGMAVTIIDESGDEIHPSPSHWSFSSNRFELFSVFLN
;
A
#
# COMPACT_ATOMS: atom_id res chain seq x y z
N MET A 1 15.53 4.85 -11.22
CA MET A 1 15.42 3.47 -10.69
C MET A 1 14.86 3.62 -9.29
N VAL A 2 13.67 3.10 -9.05
CA VAL A 2 12.97 3.23 -7.75
C VAL A 2 13.35 2.02 -6.90
N ASN A 3 13.75 2.24 -5.64
CA ASN A 3 14.18 1.15 -4.76
C ASN A 3 12.94 0.50 -4.12
N LEU A 4 12.74 -0.79 -4.37
CA LEU A 4 11.60 -1.55 -3.84
C LEU A 4 12.05 -2.36 -2.62
N ILE A 5 11.35 -2.19 -1.51
CA ILE A 5 11.61 -2.87 -0.24
C ILE A 5 10.53 -3.92 -0.06
N TYR A 6 10.90 -5.18 -0.26
CA TYR A 6 9.99 -6.31 -0.07
C TYR A 6 10.05 -6.80 1.39
N PRO A 7 8.91 -7.16 1.99
CA PRO A 7 8.92 -7.92 3.23
C PRO A 7 9.75 -9.20 3.08
N PRO A 8 10.55 -9.57 4.09
CA PRO A 8 11.29 -10.82 4.08
C PRO A 8 10.34 -12.02 4.15
N SER A 9 10.76 -13.19 3.65
CA SER A 9 9.91 -14.38 3.52
C SER A 9 9.33 -14.93 4.82
N TYR A 10 9.93 -14.61 5.96
CA TYR A 10 9.47 -15.00 7.30
C TYR A 10 8.50 -13.98 7.92
N MET A 11 8.11 -12.94 7.18
CA MET A 11 7.25 -11.86 7.69
C MET A 11 6.18 -11.50 6.65
N ALA A 12 4.91 -11.63 7.03
CA ALA A 12 3.81 -11.03 6.30
C ALA A 12 3.54 -9.63 6.83
N VAL A 13 3.27 -8.67 5.94
CA VAL A 13 2.95 -7.29 6.31
C VAL A 13 1.57 -6.95 5.77
N TYR A 14 0.77 -6.29 6.58
CA TYR A 14 -0.60 -5.91 6.28
C TYR A 14 -0.82 -4.42 6.52
N ALA A 15 -1.77 -3.87 5.78
CA ALA A 15 -2.15 -2.46 5.82
C ALA A 15 -3.66 -2.35 6.03
N LYS A 16 -4.07 -1.93 7.24
CA LYS A 16 -5.47 -1.62 7.52
C LYS A 16 -5.77 -0.19 7.10
N CYS A 17 -6.71 0.00 6.19
CA CYS A 17 -7.10 1.34 5.74
C CYS A 17 -7.79 2.11 6.86
N ILE A 18 -7.22 3.25 7.24
CA ILE A 18 -7.76 4.18 8.23
C ILE A 18 -8.24 5.50 7.60
N ASP A 19 -7.85 5.78 6.34
CA ASP A 19 -8.29 6.95 5.59
C ASP A 19 -8.52 6.60 4.10
N ALA A 20 -9.78 6.33 3.78
CA ALA A 20 -10.25 6.08 2.43
C ALA A 20 -10.72 7.36 1.70
N THR A 21 -10.42 8.56 2.22
CA THR A 21 -10.83 9.83 1.59
C THR A 21 -10.35 9.86 0.14
N PRO A 22 -11.26 10.01 -0.85
CA PRO A 22 -10.91 9.99 -2.26
C PRO A 22 -9.81 10.99 -2.61
N PRO A 23 -8.95 10.67 -3.59
CA PRO A 23 -7.93 11.62 -4.03
C PRO A 23 -8.58 12.75 -4.84
N ALA A 24 -7.78 13.75 -5.23
CA ALA A 24 -8.27 14.85 -6.07
C ALA A 24 -8.56 14.44 -7.52
N PHE A 25 -8.11 13.25 -7.94
CA PHE A 25 -8.39 12.65 -9.25
C PHE A 25 -9.45 11.55 -9.12
N ASP A 26 -9.99 11.07 -10.24
CA ASP A 26 -10.92 9.94 -10.27
C ASP A 26 -10.12 8.62 -10.30
N PRO A 27 -10.11 7.82 -9.20
CA PRO A 27 -9.29 6.62 -9.13
C PRO A 27 -9.95 5.46 -9.89
N GLU A 28 -9.13 4.63 -10.55
CA GLU A 28 -9.61 3.40 -11.19
C GLU A 28 -9.90 2.30 -10.15
N GLU A 29 -9.00 2.15 -9.18
CA GLU A 29 -9.18 1.28 -8.02
C GLU A 29 -8.95 2.08 -6.74
N TRP A 30 -9.71 1.80 -5.69
CA TRP A 30 -9.55 2.53 -4.44
C TRP A 30 -9.71 1.62 -3.23
N ILE A 31 -9.12 2.07 -2.13
CA ILE A 31 -9.14 1.38 -0.85
C ILE A 31 -10.44 1.63 -0.10
N GLU A 32 -10.84 0.65 0.70
CA GLU A 32 -12.05 0.68 1.51
C GLU A 32 -11.70 0.89 2.99
N GLU A 33 -12.41 1.82 3.65
CA GLU A 33 -12.18 2.12 5.06
C GLU A 33 -12.40 0.89 5.95
N GLY A 34 -11.45 0.61 6.83
CA GLY A 34 -11.48 -0.54 7.73
C GLY A 34 -11.02 -1.87 7.11
N HIS A 35 -10.88 -1.95 5.79
CA HIS A 35 -10.40 -3.16 5.12
C HIS A 35 -8.89 -3.36 5.37
N ILE A 36 -8.45 -4.62 5.40
CA ILE A 36 -7.06 -5.01 5.62
C ILE A 36 -6.51 -5.61 4.34
N TYR A 37 -5.51 -4.97 3.77
CA TYR A 37 -4.84 -5.43 2.55
C TYR A 37 -3.49 -6.06 2.89
N THR A 38 -3.05 -7.01 2.06
CA THR A 38 -1.67 -7.51 2.12
C THR A 38 -0.72 -6.52 1.46
N VAL A 39 0.40 -6.22 2.11
CA VAL A 39 1.45 -5.36 1.54
C VAL A 39 2.41 -6.19 0.71
N LYS A 40 2.56 -5.83 -0.56
CA LYS A 40 3.51 -6.46 -1.47
C LYS A 40 4.92 -5.92 -1.30
N HIS A 41 5.06 -4.59 -1.29
CA HIS A 41 6.33 -3.91 -1.10
C HIS A 41 6.13 -2.45 -0.68
N PHE A 42 7.22 -1.86 -0.22
CA PHE A 42 7.33 -0.44 0.05
C PHE A 42 8.29 0.23 -0.91
N THR A 43 8.16 1.54 -1.08
CA THR A 43 9.15 2.37 -1.74
C THR A 43 9.19 3.77 -1.19
N GLU A 44 10.23 4.53 -1.54
CA GLU A 44 10.31 5.95 -1.23
C GLU A 44 9.24 6.72 -2.02
N PRO A 45 8.50 7.63 -1.38
CA PRO A 45 7.48 8.41 -2.06
C PRO A 45 8.15 9.38 -3.05
N LEU A 46 7.65 9.41 -4.29
CA LEU A 46 8.17 10.32 -5.33
C LEU A 46 7.70 11.77 -5.14
N ASN A 47 6.53 11.96 -4.54
CA ASN A 47 5.81 13.24 -4.48
C ASN A 47 5.46 13.67 -3.04
N GLN A 48 6.05 13.04 -2.02
CA GLN A 48 5.82 13.39 -0.61
C GLN A 48 7.15 13.54 0.11
N GLU A 49 7.24 14.50 1.03
CA GLU A 49 8.46 14.79 1.79
C GLU A 49 8.71 13.79 2.91
N GLU A 50 7.67 13.10 3.39
CA GLU A 50 7.73 12.15 4.51
C GLU A 50 6.86 10.92 4.27
N GLY A 51 7.25 9.80 4.90
CA GLY A 51 6.53 8.53 4.86
C GLY A 51 7.07 7.55 3.80
N MET A 52 6.26 6.52 3.52
CA MET A 52 6.57 5.49 2.53
C MET A 52 5.40 5.37 1.55
N ALA A 53 5.70 4.99 0.32
CA ALA A 53 4.70 4.49 -0.60
C ALA A 53 4.48 2.99 -0.34
N VAL A 54 3.23 2.58 -0.22
CA VAL A 54 2.80 1.21 0.07
C VAL A 54 2.06 0.66 -1.14
N THR A 55 2.57 -0.45 -1.68
CA THR A 55 1.86 -1.20 -2.73
C THR A 55 1.17 -2.39 -2.07
N ILE A 56 -0.14 -2.48 -2.28
CA ILE A 56 -1.01 -3.50 -1.69
C ILE A 56 -1.56 -4.43 -2.78
N ILE A 57 -2.01 -5.61 -2.38
CA ILE A 57 -2.63 -6.59 -3.25
C ILE A 57 -4.01 -7.00 -2.73
N ASP A 58 -4.86 -7.47 -3.64
CA ASP A 58 -6.17 -8.05 -3.34
C ASP A 58 -6.06 -9.54 -2.92
N GLU A 59 -7.21 -10.19 -2.70
CA GLU A 59 -7.27 -11.62 -2.36
C GLU A 59 -6.80 -12.55 -3.49
N SER A 60 -6.84 -12.07 -4.74
CA SER A 60 -6.36 -12.78 -5.93
C SER A 60 -4.83 -12.69 -6.10
N GLY A 61 -4.19 -11.75 -5.39
CA GLY A 61 -2.77 -11.44 -5.47
C GLY A 61 -2.43 -10.36 -6.50
N ASP A 62 -3.43 -9.68 -7.06
CA ASP A 62 -3.28 -8.60 -8.02
C ASP A 62 -2.98 -7.28 -7.31
N GLU A 63 -2.11 -6.45 -7.90
CA GLU A 63 -1.77 -5.14 -7.33
C GLU A 63 -2.94 -4.18 -7.49
N ILE A 64 -3.29 -3.47 -6.42
CA ILE A 64 -4.33 -2.44 -6.45
C ILE A 64 -3.65 -1.10 -6.72
N HIS A 65 -4.04 -0.44 -7.80
CA HIS A 65 -3.45 0.83 -8.21
C HIS A 65 -4.48 1.95 -8.27
N PRO A 66 -4.23 3.08 -7.59
CA PRO A 66 -5.18 4.19 -7.64
C PRO A 66 -5.31 4.81 -9.04
N SER A 67 -4.26 4.77 -9.86
CA SER A 67 -4.35 5.14 -11.29
C SER A 67 -3.14 4.62 -12.06
N PRO A 68 -3.14 4.62 -13.41
CA PRO A 68 -1.98 4.24 -14.21
C PRO A 68 -0.72 5.06 -13.94
N SER A 69 -0.87 6.26 -13.37
CA SER A 69 0.24 7.16 -12.99
C SER A 69 0.61 7.09 -11.51
N HIS A 70 -0.19 6.42 -10.68
CA HIS A 70 0.04 6.27 -9.24
C HIS A 70 -0.07 4.80 -8.87
N TRP A 71 1.07 4.16 -8.64
CA TRP A 71 1.14 2.70 -8.45
C TRP A 71 1.10 2.29 -6.97
N SER A 72 1.16 3.25 -6.05
CA SER A 72 1.23 3.00 -4.61
C SER A 72 0.43 4.04 -3.85
N PHE A 73 0.05 3.71 -2.63
CA PHE A 73 -0.66 4.59 -1.72
C PHE A 73 0.30 5.19 -0.69
N SER A 74 -0.04 6.36 -0.13
CA SER A 74 0.70 6.94 0.99
C SER A 74 0.50 6.09 2.25
N SER A 75 1.58 5.78 2.97
CA SER A 75 1.54 5.01 4.22
C SER A 75 0.64 5.62 5.28
N ASN A 76 0.44 6.94 5.25
CA ASN A 76 -0.37 7.65 6.24
C ASN A 76 -1.87 7.29 6.19
N ARG A 77 -2.31 6.63 5.11
CA ARG A 77 -3.68 6.12 4.97
C ARG A 77 -3.90 4.78 5.66
N PHE A 78 -2.84 4.16 6.17
CA PHE A 78 -2.90 2.82 6.73
C PHE A 78 -2.27 2.72 8.12
N GLU A 79 -2.87 1.87 8.94
CA GLU A 79 -2.21 1.28 10.10
C GLU A 79 -1.49 0.01 9.63
N LEU A 80 -0.14 0.03 9.68
CA LEU A 80 0.71 -1.07 9.23
C LEU A 80 1.04 -2.01 10.39
N PHE A 81 0.93 -3.32 10.15
CA PHE A 81 1.34 -4.33 11.13
C PHE A 81 1.94 -5.55 10.44
N SER A 82 2.78 -6.27 11.18
CA SER A 82 3.47 -7.45 10.68
C SER A 82 3.14 -8.69 11.50
N VAL A 83 3.12 -9.82 10.80
CA VAL A 83 3.00 -11.15 11.39
C VAL A 83 4.25 -11.93 11.03
N PHE A 84 4.97 -12.40 12.05
CA PHE A 84 6.12 -13.27 11.86
C PHE A 84 5.63 -14.70 11.63
N LEU A 85 5.98 -15.26 10.48
CA LEU A 85 5.63 -16.61 10.07
C LEU A 85 6.71 -17.55 10.62
N ASN A 86 6.34 -18.35 11.62
CA ASN A 86 7.17 -19.45 12.14
C ASN A 86 7.08 -20.68 11.25
#